data_AF-A0A7Y5NFV3-F1
#
_entry.id   AF-A0A7Y5NFV3-F1
#
_cell.length_a   1.000
_cell.length_b   1.000
_cell.length_c   1.000
_cell.angle_alpha   90.00
_cell.angle_beta   90.00
_cell.angle_gamma   90.00
#
_symmetry.space_group_name_H-M   'P 1'
#
loop_
_entity.id
_entity.type
_entity.pdbx_description
1 polymer ?
#
loop_
_entity_poly.entity_id
_entity_poly.type
_entity_poly.pdbx_seq_one_letter_code
_entity_poly.pdbx_strand_id
1 'polypeptide(L)'
;MAAMARRVAVLDSSVLIQHARVRDKRRSYFVRSLSAYNPSLSVITVYELEFGACRAGRQSDIETLRTSFDILPVTKNIAQRAAALDADLIHQNIQIGIKDTFIAATCLVHDLPLITINSKHFNRIQGLHLVDLDSLPNVE
;
A
#
# COMPACT_ATOMS: atom_id res chain seq x y z
N MET A 1 10.20 -8.29 -28.32
CA MET A 1 10.58 -7.11 -27.51
C MET A 1 10.60 -7.59 -26.06
N ALA A 2 11.74 -7.52 -25.37
CA ALA A 2 11.80 -7.92 -23.97
C ALA A 2 10.88 -6.97 -23.17
N ALA A 3 9.81 -7.52 -22.58
CA ALA A 3 9.03 -6.77 -21.61
C ALA A 3 10.00 -6.39 -20.48
N MET A 4 10.34 -5.11 -20.38
CA MET A 4 11.13 -4.63 -19.26
C MET A 4 10.35 -4.99 -18.00
N ALA A 5 10.98 -5.72 -17.06
CA ALA A 5 10.30 -6.13 -15.84
C ALA A 5 9.77 -4.88 -15.12
N ARG A 6 8.45 -4.82 -14.90
CA ARG A 6 7.82 -3.70 -14.18
C ARG A 6 8.37 -3.68 -12.75
N ARG A 7 8.63 -2.48 -12.22
CA ARG A 7 9.12 -2.31 -10.85
C ARG A 7 8.07 -2.80 -9.85
N VAL A 8 8.53 -3.38 -8.75
CA VAL A 8 7.64 -3.77 -7.64
C VAL A 8 7.35 -2.55 -6.78
N ALA A 9 6.13 -2.46 -6.25
CA ALA A 9 5.72 -1.42 -5.32
C ALA A 9 4.73 -2.00 -4.31
N VAL A 10 4.68 -1.44 -3.10
CA VAL A 10 3.66 -1.81 -2.11
C VAL A 10 2.44 -0.94 -2.33
N LEU A 11 1.26 -1.55 -2.38
CA LEU A 11 0.01 -0.84 -2.58
C LEU A 11 -0.73 -0.69 -1.24
N ASP A 12 -1.06 0.55 -0.90
CA ASP A 12 -1.78 0.92 0.32
C ASP A 12 -3.28 0.57 0.21
N SER A 13 -3.92 0.24 1.33
CA SER A 13 -5.36 -0.07 1.38
C SER A 13 -6.21 1.08 0.86
N SER A 14 -5.76 2.33 1.05
CA SER A 14 -6.42 3.53 0.57
C SER A 14 -6.68 3.52 -0.94
N VAL A 15 -5.76 2.95 -1.74
CA VAL A 15 -5.88 2.81 -3.19
C VAL A 15 -6.94 1.77 -3.58
N LEU A 16 -6.99 0.64 -2.86
CA LEU A 16 -8.01 -0.41 -3.07
C LEU A 16 -9.41 0.07 -2.67
N ILE A 17 -9.50 0.79 -1.54
CA ILE A 17 -10.76 1.39 -1.08
C ILE A 17 -11.25 2.44 -2.09
N GLN A 18 -10.35 3.27 -2.63
CA GLN A 18 -10.68 4.22 -3.69
C GLN A 18 -11.20 3.50 -4.93
N HIS A 19 -10.53 2.44 -5.36
CA HIS A 19 -10.97 1.62 -6.48
C HIS A 19 -12.37 1.05 -6.26
N ALA A 20 -12.67 0.54 -5.07
CA ALA A 20 -13.99 0.01 -4.75
C ALA A 20 -15.11 1.06 -4.89
N ARG A 21 -14.83 2.33 -4.54
CA ARG A 21 -15.82 3.43 -4.53
C ARG A 21 -16.05 4.10 -5.88
N VAL A 22 -15.07 4.14 -6.78
CA VAL A 22 -15.24 4.83 -8.07
C VAL A 22 -16.16 4.06 -9.02
N ARG A 23 -16.96 4.79 -9.81
CA ARG A 23 -17.84 4.21 -10.84
C ARG A 23 -17.04 3.71 -12.05
N ASP A 24 -16.17 4.57 -12.59
CA ASP A 24 -15.28 4.22 -13.69
C ASP A 24 -13.97 3.65 -13.13
N LYS A 25 -13.84 2.31 -13.17
CA LYS A 25 -12.67 1.60 -12.62
C LYS A 25 -11.38 1.92 -13.37
N ARG A 26 -11.44 2.29 -14.66
CA ARG A 26 -10.25 2.64 -15.47
C ARG A 26 -9.51 3.87 -14.94
N ARG A 27 -10.24 4.78 -14.29
CA ARG A 27 -9.69 6.00 -13.67
C ARG A 27 -9.15 5.77 -12.27
N SER A 28 -9.32 4.58 -11.68
CA SER A 28 -8.79 4.29 -10.36
C SER A 28 -7.26 4.23 -10.38
N TYR A 29 -6.64 4.69 -9.29
CA TYR A 29 -5.20 4.56 -9.15
C TYR A 29 -4.76 3.10 -9.09
N PHE A 30 -5.62 2.19 -8.63
CA PHE A 30 -5.37 0.75 -8.67
C PHE A 30 -5.11 0.25 -10.10
N VAL A 31 -6.04 0.49 -11.02
CA VAL A 31 -5.92 0.00 -12.41
C VAL A 31 -4.73 0.66 -13.13
N ARG A 32 -4.52 1.97 -12.92
CA ARG A 32 -3.35 2.69 -13.45
C ARG A 32 -2.03 2.19 -12.85
N SER A 33 -2.03 1.69 -11.63
CA SER A 33 -0.83 1.11 -11.00
C SER A 33 -0.45 -0.23 -11.63
N LEU A 34 -1.44 -1.05 -12.01
CA LEU A 34 -1.19 -2.37 -12.63
C LEU A 34 -0.54 -2.29 -14.01
N SER A 35 -0.67 -1.17 -14.72
CA SER A 35 -0.03 -0.99 -16.02
C SER A 35 1.44 -0.54 -15.93
N ALA A 36 1.86 0.05 -14.80
CA ALA A 36 3.22 0.56 -14.60
C ALA A 36 4.07 -0.25 -13.61
N TYR A 37 3.44 -0.90 -12.63
CA TYR A 37 4.09 -1.63 -11.55
C TYR A 37 3.64 -3.09 -11.51
N ASN A 38 4.40 -3.91 -10.77
CA ASN A 38 3.94 -5.20 -10.27
C ASN A 38 3.65 -5.06 -8.76
N PRO A 39 2.42 -4.70 -8.36
CA PRO A 39 2.16 -4.38 -6.97
C PRO A 39 2.29 -5.60 -6.06
N SER A 40 2.63 -5.33 -4.81
CA SER A 40 2.59 -6.25 -3.69
C SER A 40 1.72 -5.63 -2.60
N LEU A 41 1.23 -6.44 -1.66
CA LEU A 41 0.45 -5.96 -0.52
C LEU A 41 1.16 -6.30 0.78
N SER A 42 1.13 -5.39 1.75
CA SER A 42 1.41 -5.77 3.13
C SER A 42 0.28 -6.64 3.67
N VAL A 43 0.58 -7.63 4.51
CA VAL A 43 -0.46 -8.38 5.24
C VAL A 43 -1.32 -7.47 6.13
N ILE A 44 -0.83 -6.26 6.46
CA ILE A 44 -1.65 -5.25 7.15
C ILE A 44 -2.77 -4.72 6.25
N THR A 45 -2.51 -4.51 4.96
CA THR A 45 -3.54 -4.15 3.98
C THR A 45 -4.59 -5.25 3.85
N VAL A 46 -4.16 -6.51 3.91
CA VAL A 46 -5.07 -7.67 3.98
C VAL A 46 -5.97 -7.58 5.21
N TYR A 47 -5.39 -7.36 6.38
CA TYR A 47 -6.15 -7.17 7.63
C TYR A 47 -7.19 -6.04 7.51
N GLU A 48 -6.84 -4.90 6.91
CA GLU A 48 -7.77 -3.77 6.78
C GLU A 48 -8.99 -4.10 5.91
N LEU A 49 -8.78 -4.83 4.82
CA LEU A 49 -9.85 -5.25 3.93
C LEU A 49 -10.77 -6.28 4.61
N GLU A 50 -10.19 -7.29 5.26
CA GLU A 50 -10.93 -8.28 6.04
C GLU A 50 -11.75 -7.63 7.15
N PHE A 51 -11.10 -6.77 7.95
CA PHE A 51 -11.78 -6.07 9.03
C PHE A 51 -12.95 -5.22 8.51
N GLY A 52 -12.76 -4.51 7.40
CA GLY A 52 -13.81 -3.74 6.76
C GLY A 52 -14.99 -4.59 6.28
N ALA A 53 -14.72 -5.77 5.73
CA ALA A 53 -15.73 -6.72 5.29
C ALA A 53 -16.51 -7.32 6.47
N CYS A 54 -15.81 -7.81 7.50
CA CYS A 54 -16.41 -8.33 8.73
C CYS A 54 -17.31 -7.29 9.39
N ARG A 55 -16.84 -6.04 9.52
CA ARG A 55 -17.62 -4.95 10.12
C ARG A 55 -18.88 -4.63 9.33
N ALA A 56 -18.83 -4.78 8.00
CA ALA A 56 -19.97 -4.54 7.12
C ALA A 56 -20.88 -5.78 6.96
N GLY A 57 -20.56 -6.92 7.58
CA GLY A 57 -21.34 -8.16 7.44
C GLY A 57 -21.33 -8.73 6.02
N ARG A 58 -20.28 -8.47 5.24
CA ARG A 58 -20.13 -8.96 3.86
C ARG A 58 -18.85 -9.79 3.72
N GLN A 59 -18.75 -10.55 2.63
CA GLN A 59 -17.50 -11.19 2.26
C GLN A 59 -16.47 -10.17 1.77
N SER A 60 -15.20 -10.45 2.08
CA SER A 60 -14.06 -9.67 1.61
C SER A 60 -13.67 -10.09 0.21
N ASP A 61 -13.22 -9.13 -0.59
CA ASP A 61 -12.74 -9.37 -1.95
C ASP A 61 -11.29 -9.91 -1.98
N ILE A 62 -10.76 -10.31 -0.81
CA ILE A 62 -9.34 -10.64 -0.64
C ILE A 62 -8.89 -11.85 -1.43
N GLU A 63 -9.73 -12.87 -1.61
CA GLU A 63 -9.29 -14.14 -2.23
C GLU A 63 -8.89 -13.92 -3.69
N THR A 64 -9.59 -13.02 -4.38
CA THR A 64 -9.21 -12.54 -5.71
C THR A 64 -7.88 -11.76 -5.69
N LEU A 65 -7.61 -11.00 -4.62
CA LEU A 65 -6.37 -10.25 -4.47
C LEU A 65 -5.19 -11.16 -4.12
N ARG A 66 -5.35 -12.16 -3.25
CA ARG A 66 -4.28 -13.08 -2.83
C ARG A 66 -3.71 -13.92 -3.97
N THR A 67 -4.52 -14.21 -4.97
CA THR A 67 -4.08 -14.93 -6.18
C THR A 67 -3.36 -14.03 -7.17
N SER A 68 -3.52 -12.71 -7.05
CA SER A 68 -3.01 -11.71 -8.00
C SER A 68 -1.82 -10.91 -7.49
N PHE A 69 -1.56 -10.92 -6.17
CA PHE A 69 -0.54 -10.10 -5.53
C PHE A 69 0.34 -10.91 -4.58
N ASP A 70 1.64 -10.61 -4.59
CA ASP A 70 2.54 -11.07 -3.53
C ASP A 70 2.18 -10.39 -2.22
N ILE A 71 1.94 -11.20 -1.17
CA ILE A 71 1.61 -10.72 0.18
C ILE A 71 2.86 -10.74 1.04
N LEU A 72 3.33 -9.56 1.46
CA LEU A 72 4.48 -9.38 2.32
C LEU A 72 4.07 -9.56 3.81
N PRO A 73 4.60 -10.57 4.51
CA PRO A 73 4.27 -10.82 5.91
C PRO A 73 4.94 -9.78 6.83
N VAL A 74 4.36 -9.54 8.00
CA VAL A 74 5.07 -8.83 9.07
C VAL A 74 6.10 -9.77 9.67
N THR A 75 7.38 -9.50 9.41
CA THR A 75 8.51 -10.20 10.01
C THR A 75 9.00 -9.50 11.27
N LYS A 76 9.89 -10.14 12.03
CA LYS A 76 10.56 -9.52 13.18
C LYS A 76 11.26 -8.20 12.80
N ASN A 77 11.93 -8.16 11.64
CA ASN A 77 12.62 -6.96 11.18
C ASN A 77 11.63 -5.81 10.87
N ILE A 78 10.52 -6.12 10.22
CA ILE A 78 9.44 -5.15 9.97
C ILE A 78 8.85 -4.64 11.29
N ALA A 79 8.60 -5.52 12.26
CA ALA A 79 8.07 -5.12 13.56
C ALA A 79 9.04 -4.20 14.33
N GLN A 80 10.34 -4.52 14.33
CA GLN A 80 11.36 -3.68 14.96
C GLN A 80 11.49 -2.32 14.25
N ARG A 81 11.46 -2.32 12.91
CA ARG A 81 11.50 -1.10 12.10
C ARG A 81 10.25 -0.24 12.32
N ALA A 82 9.07 -0.85 12.41
CA ALA A 82 7.81 -0.16 12.69
C ALA A 82 7.83 0.49 14.08
N ALA A 83 8.29 -0.22 15.11
CA ALA A 83 8.38 0.33 16.46
C ALA A 83 9.34 1.54 16.54
N ALA A 84 10.51 1.44 15.92
CA ALA A 84 11.45 2.56 15.85
C ALA A 84 10.86 3.75 15.08
N LEU A 85 10.24 3.49 13.94
CA LEU A 85 9.57 4.51 13.14
C LEU A 85 8.43 5.20 13.91
N ASP A 86 7.58 4.45 14.61
CA ASP A 86 6.47 5.02 15.39
C ASP A 86 6.99 5.95 16.50
N ALA A 87 8.03 5.51 17.22
CA ALA A 87 8.67 6.32 18.26
C ALA A 87 9.25 7.62 17.68
N ASP A 88 9.95 7.54 16.56
CA ASP A 88 10.54 8.71 15.89
C ASP A 88 9.47 9.69 15.41
N LEU A 89 8.36 9.19 14.86
CA LEU A 89 7.23 10.03 14.42
C LEU A 89 6.54 10.69 15.61
N ILE A 90 6.32 9.96 16.71
CA ILE A 90 5.73 10.51 17.93
C ILE A 90 6.61 11.62 18.51
N HIS A 91 7.94 11.44 18.56
CA HIS A 91 8.86 12.49 19.00
C HIS A 91 8.79 13.76 18.13
N GLN A 92 8.40 13.62 16.87
CA GLN A 92 8.18 14.73 15.94
C GLN A 92 6.75 15.29 15.97
N ASN A 93 5.90 14.83 16.90
CA ASN A 93 4.46 15.14 16.95
C ASN A 93 3.70 14.76 15.66
N ILE A 94 4.14 13.70 14.99
CA ILE A 94 3.49 13.14 13.81
C ILE A 94 2.84 11.82 14.21
N GLN A 95 1.56 11.67 13.89
CA GLN A 95 0.82 10.42 14.10
C GLN A 95 0.18 9.99 12.79
N ILE A 96 0.60 8.84 12.28
CA ILE A 96 0.00 8.19 11.09
C ILE A 96 -0.80 6.95 11.46
N GLY A 97 -0.63 6.44 12.69
CA GLY A 97 -1.33 5.28 13.20
C GLY A 97 -0.61 3.97 12.87
N ILE A 98 -0.76 3.01 13.78
CA ILE A 98 0.03 1.76 13.78
C ILE A 98 0.00 1.01 12.45
N LYS A 99 -1.15 0.96 11.76
CA LYS A 99 -1.29 0.24 10.48
C LYS A 99 -0.45 0.87 9.37
N ASP A 100 -0.54 2.18 9.23
CA ASP A 100 0.27 2.97 8.28
C ASP A 100 1.75 2.85 8.64
N THR A 101 2.10 2.88 9.94
CA THR A 101 3.48 2.66 10.41
C THR A 101 4.02 1.30 9.98
N PHE A 102 3.24 0.23 10.10
CA PHE A 102 3.67 -1.11 9.62
C PHE A 102 3.79 -1.16 8.10
N ILE A 103 2.87 -0.55 7.34
CA ILE A 103 2.97 -0.50 5.87
C ILE A 103 4.25 0.26 5.44
N ALA A 104 4.51 1.41 6.04
CA ALA A 104 5.74 2.18 5.79
C ALA A 104 6.99 1.38 6.17
N ALA A 105 7.00 0.70 7.31
CA ALA A 105 8.11 -0.15 7.73
C ALA A 105 8.34 -1.33 6.78
N THR A 106 7.28 -1.95 6.26
CA THR A 106 7.39 -2.99 5.21
C THR A 106 8.09 -2.41 3.97
N CYS A 107 7.68 -1.23 3.51
CA CYS A 107 8.32 -0.57 2.36
C CYS A 107 9.81 -0.30 2.61
N LEU A 108 10.15 0.24 3.78
CA LEU A 108 11.52 0.57 4.17
C LEU A 108 12.41 -0.67 4.29
N VAL A 109 11.89 -1.79 4.83
CA VAL A 109 12.66 -3.04 4.98
C VAL A 109 12.93 -3.68 3.62
N HIS A 110 11.98 -3.60 2.69
CA HIS A 110 12.10 -4.20 1.37
C HIS A 110 12.69 -3.26 0.30
N ASP A 111 12.98 -2.00 0.65
CA ASP A 111 13.38 -0.94 -0.28
C ASP A 111 12.42 -0.80 -1.47
N LEU A 112 11.11 -0.84 -1.17
CA LEU A 112 10.05 -0.75 -2.16
C LEU A 112 9.29 0.57 -2.06
N PRO A 113 8.90 1.19 -3.19
CA PRO A 113 8.08 2.38 -3.17
C PRO A 113 6.64 2.07 -2.74
N LEU A 114 5.98 3.04 -2.12
CA LEU A 114 4.58 2.96 -1.68
C LEU A 114 3.66 3.69 -2.66
N ILE A 115 2.58 3.02 -3.06
CA ILE A 115 1.47 3.58 -3.83
C ILE A 115 0.34 3.86 -2.84
N THR A 116 0.08 5.15 -2.56
CA THR A 116 -0.92 5.59 -1.58
C THR A 116 -1.62 6.86 -2.03
N ILE A 117 -2.92 7.00 -1.75
CA ILE A 117 -3.63 8.28 -1.92
C ILE A 117 -3.44 9.22 -0.72
N ASN A 118 -2.87 8.71 0.39
CA ASN A 118 -2.62 9.46 1.62
C ASN A 118 -1.19 10.02 1.68
N SER A 119 -0.66 10.51 0.54
CA SER A 119 0.74 10.94 0.40
C SER A 119 1.20 11.94 1.47
N LYS A 120 0.31 12.81 1.97
CA LYS A 120 0.60 13.77 3.04
C LYS A 120 0.96 13.13 4.39
N HIS A 121 0.49 11.91 4.67
CA HIS A 121 0.84 11.18 5.89
C HIS A 121 2.25 10.59 5.75
N PHE A 122 2.52 9.98 4.59
CA PHE A 122 3.74 9.23 4.36
C PHE A 122 4.94 10.07 3.92
N ASN A 123 4.74 11.28 3.34
CA ASN A 123 5.84 12.12 2.87
C ASN A 123 6.78 12.62 3.99
N ARG A 124 6.35 12.51 5.25
CA ARG A 124 7.13 12.89 6.43
C ARG A 124 8.09 11.80 6.89
N ILE A 125 7.98 10.60 6.32
CA ILE A 125 8.80 9.45 6.68
C ILE A 125 10.08 9.48 5.86
N GLN A 126 11.21 9.71 6.54
CA GLN A 126 12.50 9.73 5.88
C GLN A 126 12.85 8.38 5.25
N GLY A 127 13.30 8.42 3.99
CA GLY A 127 13.70 7.23 3.23
C GLY A 127 12.53 6.45 2.61
N LEU A 128 11.28 6.84 2.85
CA LEU A 128 10.13 6.22 2.19
C LEU A 128 9.89 6.85 0.82
N HIS A 129 9.99 6.03 -0.23
CA HIS A 129 9.71 6.46 -1.59
C HIS A 129 8.21 6.36 -1.90
N LEU A 130 7.61 7.46 -2.36
CA LEU A 130 6.21 7.47 -2.80
C LEU A 130 6.13 7.48 -4.32
N VAL A 131 5.22 6.69 -4.87
CA VAL A 131 4.87 6.77 -6.29
C VAL A 131 4.05 8.03 -6.52
N ASP A 132 4.47 8.82 -7.51
CA ASP A 132 3.68 9.95 -8.00
C ASP A 132 2.46 9.43 -8.78
N LEU A 133 1.29 9.50 -8.15
CA LEU A 133 0.04 9.01 -8.71
C LEU A 133 -0.40 9.78 -9.97
N ASP A 134 -0.02 11.05 -10.10
CA ASP A 134 -0.38 11.86 -11.27
C ASP A 134 0.45 11.46 -12.50
N SER A 135 1.65 10.92 -12.28
CA SER A 135 2.53 10.38 -13.33
C SER A 135 2.11 9.01 -13.87
N LEU A 136 1.18 8.31 -13.21
CA LEU A 136 0.74 6.98 -13.65
C LEU A 136 0.05 7.06 -15.03
N PRO A 137 0.29 6.10 -15.93
CA PRO A 137 -0.36 6.11 -17.23
C PRO A 137 -1.87 5.97 -17.11
N ASN A 138 -2.61 6.58 -18.03
CA ASN A 138 -4.03 6.29 -18.19
C ASN A 138 -4.20 4.91 -18.85
N VAL A 139 -5.31 4.25 -18.54
CA VAL A 139 -5.67 2.96 -19.14
C VAL A 139 -6.89 3.20 -20.02
N GLU A 140 -6.76 2.87 -21.32
CA GLU A 140 -7.82 2.97 -22.33
C GLU A 140 -8.94 1.93 -22.12
#